data_AF-A0A853F363-F1
#
_entry.id   AF-A0A853F363-F1
#
_cell.length_a   1.000
_cell.length_b   1.000
_cell.length_c   1.000
_cell.angle_alpha   90.00
_cell.angle_beta   90.00
_cell.angle_gamma   90.00
#
_symmetry.space_group_name_H-M   'P 1'
#
loop_
_entity.id
_entity.type
_entity.pdbx_description
1 polymer ?
#
loop_
_entity_poly.entity_id
_entity_poly.type
_entity_poly.pdbx_seq_one_letter_code
_entity_poly.pdbx_strand_id
1 'polypeptide(L)' 'MKRNKKTGSGKTIKQFYYDDIVPQNKAILWGSNIESFDSRYWGFIDYNKLNKMKLIW' A
#
# COMPACT_ATOMS: atom_id res chain seq x y z
N MET A 1 -12.51 2.24 -13.50
CA MET A 1 -12.79 2.69 -12.12
C MET A 1 -12.20 4.08 -11.93
N LYS A 2 -13.02 5.13 -11.76
CA LYS A 2 -12.52 6.50 -11.52
C LYS A 2 -12.02 6.60 -10.07
N ARG A 3 -10.70 6.67 -9.85
CA ARG A 3 -10.06 6.58 -8.53
C ARG A 3 -9.96 7.93 -7.77
N ASN A 4 -10.54 8.99 -8.31
CA ASN A 4 -10.36 10.37 -7.82
C ASN A 4 -11.62 10.94 -7.16
N LYS A 5 -12.45 10.11 -6.50
CA LYS A 5 -13.55 10.64 -5.68
C LYS A 5 -12.97 11.00 -4.31
N LYS A 6 -12.77 12.30 -4.06
CA LYS A 6 -12.28 12.81 -2.78
C LYS A 6 -13.36 12.59 -1.70
N THR A 7 -13.09 11.69 -0.78
CA THR A 7 -13.98 11.34 0.34
C THR A 7 -13.51 11.92 1.68
N GLY A 8 -12.24 12.35 1.76
CA GLY A 8 -11.66 12.99 2.94
C GLY A 8 -11.31 14.47 2.75
N SER A 9 -11.20 15.21 3.87
CA SER A 9 -10.75 16.62 3.92
C SER A 9 -9.23 16.79 3.97
N GLY A 10 -8.48 15.69 4.03
CA GLY A 10 -7.02 15.69 4.12
C GLY A 10 -6.30 16.29 2.90
N LYS A 11 -5.02 16.61 3.09
CA LYS A 11 -4.13 17.05 2.00
C LYS A 11 -3.83 15.89 1.06
N THR A 12 -3.85 16.15 -0.23
CA THR A 12 -3.38 15.18 -1.23
C THR A 12 -1.88 14.98 -1.06
N ILE A 13 -1.46 13.72 -1.00
CA ILE A 13 -0.07 13.31 -0.92
C ILE A 13 0.34 12.65 -2.23
N LYS A 14 1.61 12.82 -2.63
CA LYS A 14 2.15 12.21 -3.83
C LYS A 14 2.15 10.69 -3.67
N GLN A 15 1.63 9.99 -4.67
CA GLN A 15 1.70 8.54 -4.71
C GLN A 15 3.09 8.08 -5.17
N PHE A 16 3.54 6.98 -4.59
CA PHE A 16 4.67 6.19 -5.03
C PHE A 16 4.27 5.44 -6.31
N TYR A 17 5.06 5.61 -7.36
CA TYR A 17 4.92 4.92 -8.65
C TYR A 17 6.19 4.13 -8.93
N TYR A 18 6.02 2.89 -9.35
CA TYR A 18 7.09 1.98 -9.72
C TYR A 18 6.57 1.01 -10.79
N ASP A 19 7.35 0.79 -11.84
CA ASP A 19 6.95 0.09 -13.06
C ASP A 19 7.91 -1.06 -13.44
N ASP A 20 8.69 -1.53 -12.49
CA ASP A 20 9.65 -2.62 -12.68
C ASP A 20 9.37 -3.79 -11.70
N ILE A 21 10.22 -4.81 -11.73
CA ILE A 21 10.15 -5.98 -10.86
C ILE A 21 10.43 -5.56 -9.42
N VAL A 22 9.54 -5.95 -8.50
CA VAL A 22 9.73 -5.71 -7.07
C VAL A 22 11.07 -6.28 -6.61
N PRO A 23 11.95 -5.48 -5.95
CA PRO A 23 13.27 -5.96 -5.56
C PRO A 23 13.22 -7.18 -4.64
N GLN A 24 14.28 -7.98 -4.66
CA GLN A 24 14.39 -9.15 -3.79
C GLN A 24 14.20 -8.76 -2.31
N ASN A 25 13.52 -9.61 -1.55
CA ASN A 25 13.21 -9.40 -0.13
C ASN A 25 12.32 -8.18 0.17
N LYS A 26 11.63 -7.64 -0.84
CA LYS A 26 10.61 -6.60 -0.70
C LYS A 26 9.22 -7.09 -1.06
N ALA A 27 8.21 -6.46 -0.47
CA ALA A 27 6.79 -6.67 -0.78
C ALA A 27 6.08 -5.35 -1.09
N ILE A 28 4.99 -5.43 -1.85
CA ILE A 28 3.99 -4.38 -2.01
C ILE A 28 2.75 -4.79 -1.21
N LEU A 29 2.24 -3.89 -0.37
CA LEU A 29 0.94 -4.04 0.28
C LEU A 29 -0.12 -3.29 -0.51
N TRP A 30 -1.24 -3.95 -0.77
CA TRP A 30 -2.39 -3.36 -1.44
C TRP A 30 -3.66 -3.63 -0.65
N GLY A 31 -4.26 -2.57 -0.12
CA GLY A 31 -5.55 -2.65 0.55
C GLY A 31 -6.70 -2.77 -0.45
N SER A 32 -7.70 -3.57 -0.10
CA SER A 32 -8.92 -3.71 -0.91
C SER A 32 -9.77 -2.42 -0.92
N ASN A 33 -9.63 -1.58 0.11
CA ASN A 33 -10.24 -0.26 0.14
C ASN A 33 -9.43 0.72 -0.73
N ILE A 34 -10.12 1.45 -1.60
CA ILE A 34 -9.51 2.45 -2.49
C ILE A 34 -8.74 3.53 -1.72
N GLU A 35 -9.18 3.84 -0.50
CA GLU A 35 -8.59 4.84 0.41
C GLU A 35 -7.48 4.28 1.31
N SER A 36 -7.14 2.99 1.20
CA SER A 36 -6.08 2.41 2.02
C SER A 36 -4.76 3.15 1.83
N PHE A 37 -4.18 3.58 2.96
CA PHE A 37 -2.84 4.15 3.02
C PHE A 37 -1.81 3.01 3.02
N ASP A 38 -1.48 2.51 1.83
CA ASP A 38 -0.60 1.36 1.62
C ASP A 38 0.64 1.70 0.76
N SER A 39 1.29 0.69 0.16
CA SER A 39 2.51 0.87 -0.63
C SER A 39 2.40 1.90 -1.76
N ARG A 40 1.18 2.29 -2.17
CA ARG A 40 0.94 3.44 -3.06
C ARG A 40 1.42 4.77 -2.49
N TYR A 41 1.72 4.87 -1.20
CA TYR A 41 2.16 6.12 -0.56
C TYR A 41 3.52 6.02 0.10
N TRP A 42 3.88 4.85 0.65
CA TRP A 42 5.13 4.65 1.39
C TRP A 42 6.04 3.58 0.77
N GLY A 43 5.69 3.04 -0.41
CA GLY A 43 6.54 2.17 -1.20
C GLY A 43 6.68 0.75 -0.63
N PHE A 44 7.84 0.15 -0.85
CA PHE A 44 8.11 -1.25 -0.52
C PHE A 44 8.26 -1.50 0.98
N ILE A 45 7.87 -2.71 1.39
CA ILE A 45 8.07 -3.23 2.74
C ILE A 45 9.17 -4.28 2.71
N ASP A 46 10.02 -4.30 3.72
CA ASP A 46 10.94 -5.42 3.92
C ASP A 46 10.18 -6.65 4.40
N TYR A 47 10.38 -7.80 3.77
CA TYR A 47 9.71 -9.05 4.19
C TYR A 47 9.99 -9.41 5.65
N ASN A 48 11.18 -9.10 6.16
CA ASN A 48 11.55 -9.38 7.55
C ASN A 48 10.79 -8.54 8.59
N LYS A 49 10.10 -7.48 8.17
CA LYS A 49 9.24 -6.66 9.03
C LYS A 49 7.79 -7.15 9.06
N LEU A 50 7.43 -8.11 8.21
CA LEU A 50 6.07 -8.64 8.14
C LEU A 50 5.84 -9.73 9.19
N ASN A 51 4.90 -9.47 10.09
CA ASN A 51 4.42 -10.46 11.05
C ASN A 51 3.12 -11.09 10.53
N LYS A 52 3.06 -12.42 10.53
CA LYS A 52 1.81 -13.14 10.26
C LYS A 52 1.01 -13.21 11.56
N MET A 53 -0.19 -12.67 11.57
CA MET A 53 -1.14 -12.92 12.64
C MET A 53 -1.89 -14.22 12.36
N LYS A 54 -1.90 -15.13 13.33
CA LYS A 54 -2.78 -16.30 13.28
C LYS A 54 -4.18 -15.84 13.66
N LEU A 55 -5.12 -15.88 12.72
CA LEU A 55 -6.51 -15.60 13.02
C LEU A 55 -7.03 -16.75 13.91
N ILE A 56 -7.41 -16.41 15.14
CA ILE A 56 -8.04 -17.34 16.07
C ILE A 56 -9.55 -17.14 15.89
N TRP A 57 -10.22 -18.16 15.37
CA TRP A 57 -11.68 -18.28 15.33
C TRP A 57 -12.11 -19.34 16.35
#